data_AF-A0AAQ4E3S4-F1
#
_entry.id   AF-A0AAQ4E3S4-F1
#
_cell.length_a   1.000
_cell.length_b   1.000
_cell.length_c   1.000
_cell.angle_alpha   90.00
_cell.angle_beta   90.00
_cell.angle_gamma   90.00
#
_symmetry.space_group_name_H-M   'P 1'
#
loop_
_entity.id
_entity.type
_entity.pdbx_description
1 polymer ?
#
loop_
_entity_poly.entity_id
_entity_poly.type
_entity_poly.pdbx_seq_one_letter_code
_entity_poly.pdbx_strand_id
1 'polypeptide(L)'
;MDLTKKLRSLVGRQGQLPEPAIGGGSATCEPALPRLKPSSELPADPSEEEEVLSCIEAIYCSAEGAFDASDHELKKLPEELDLAAIQLVRTVLRRQLAVVSKRVSDLILQNQSWYALELQRVTELQENLDEACSVCIRGRRSLSCSRRELTVSSLGLLAACRRRQQLLGLLRSLHLIKALQETDARLRELLEEEDYPGAIQLGLTCHRAASTFRHYLCVGQVHPPSLCGAVCHASFCHWPSICLQL
;
A
#
# COMPACT_ATOMS: atom_id res chain seq x y z
N MET A 1 13.67 8.54 -8.65
CA MET A 1 13.38 9.53 -9.71
C MET A 1 14.61 9.92 -10.55
N ASP A 2 15.84 9.52 -10.16
CA ASP A 2 17.07 9.98 -10.84
C ASP A 2 17.73 8.96 -11.80
N LEU A 3 17.30 7.70 -11.78
CA LEU A 3 17.87 6.64 -12.64
C LEU A 3 17.42 6.76 -14.10
N THR A 4 16.13 7.05 -14.33
CA THR A 4 15.56 7.19 -15.68
C THR A 4 16.08 8.43 -16.41
N LYS A 5 16.42 9.50 -15.67
CA LYS A 5 17.05 10.71 -16.22
C LYS A 5 18.50 10.46 -16.67
N LYS A 6 19.25 9.63 -15.96
CA LYS A 6 20.63 9.25 -16.34
C LYS A 6 20.69 8.38 -17.59
N LEU A 7 19.73 7.44 -17.75
CA LEU A 7 19.64 6.61 -18.96
C LEU A 7 19.26 7.44 -20.20
N ARG A 8 18.32 8.39 -20.05
CA ARG A 8 17.94 9.29 -21.15
C ARG A 8 19.08 10.23 -21.58
N SER A 9 19.92 10.71 -20.64
CA SER A 9 21.05 11.58 -20.99
C SER A 9 22.21 10.86 -21.67
N LEU A 10 22.31 9.53 -21.52
CA LEU A 10 23.31 8.71 -22.22
C LEU A 10 22.93 8.44 -23.67
N VAL A 11 21.63 8.29 -23.97
CA VAL A 11 21.12 8.07 -25.32
C VAL A 11 21.18 9.34 -26.19
N GLY A 12 20.99 10.53 -25.61
CA GLY A 12 21.00 11.80 -26.34
C GLY A 12 22.39 12.30 -26.79
N ARG A 13 23.48 11.68 -26.36
CA ARG A 13 24.84 12.21 -26.54
C ARG A 13 25.62 11.62 -27.73
N GLN A 14 25.03 10.68 -28.48
CA GLN A 14 25.64 10.08 -29.68
C GLN A 14 25.42 10.87 -30.99
N GLY A 15 24.74 12.02 -30.94
CA GLY A 15 24.27 12.74 -32.13
C GLY A 15 25.07 13.96 -32.61
N GLN A 16 26.25 14.28 -32.07
CA GLN A 16 27.00 15.45 -32.52
C GLN A 16 28.51 15.24 -32.46
N LEU A 17 29.12 15.16 -33.65
CA LEU A 17 30.55 15.35 -33.90
C LEU A 17 30.87 16.85 -33.88
N PRO A 18 31.83 17.32 -33.07
CA PRO A 18 32.56 18.55 -33.34
C PRO A 18 33.98 18.24 -33.86
N GLU A 19 34.42 19.00 -34.85
CA GLU A 19 35.80 18.99 -35.37
C GLU A 19 36.85 19.35 -34.30
N PRO A 20 38.11 18.87 -34.41
CA PRO A 20 39.14 19.15 -33.40
C PRO A 20 39.92 20.44 -33.72
N ALA A 21 39.98 21.33 -32.72
CA ALA A 21 40.98 22.38 -32.63
C ALA A 21 42.24 21.89 -31.89
N ILE A 22 43.39 22.30 -32.40
CA ILE A 22 44.75 21.97 -31.97
C ILE A 22 45.07 22.62 -30.61
N GLY A 23 45.71 21.88 -29.70
CA GLY A 23 46.30 22.41 -28.45
C GLY A 23 46.73 21.28 -27.49
N GLY A 24 48.01 21.22 -27.14
CA GLY A 24 48.69 20.01 -26.64
C GLY A 24 48.78 19.80 -25.12
N GLY A 25 49.36 18.66 -24.73
CA GLY A 25 49.85 18.42 -23.36
C GLY A 25 49.64 17.02 -22.77
N SER A 26 50.58 16.11 -23.06
CA SER A 26 51.15 15.05 -22.18
C SER A 26 50.31 13.87 -21.65
N ALA A 27 50.69 12.69 -22.19
CA ALA A 27 50.99 11.42 -21.51
C ALA A 27 49.90 10.63 -20.75
N THR A 28 49.36 9.60 -21.41
CA THR A 28 49.56 8.19 -20.99
C THR A 28 49.29 7.27 -22.20
N CYS A 29 50.25 6.41 -22.53
CA CYS A 29 50.18 5.45 -23.63
C CYS A 29 49.49 4.16 -23.16
N GLU A 30 48.41 3.77 -23.82
CA GLU A 30 47.93 2.39 -23.93
C GLU A 30 47.42 2.22 -25.37
N PRO A 31 47.69 1.08 -26.04
CA PRO A 31 47.76 1.03 -27.49
C PRO A 31 46.37 1.03 -28.13
N ALA A 32 46.13 2.02 -28.97
CA ALA A 32 45.01 2.05 -29.90
C ALA A 32 45.09 0.81 -30.81
N LEU A 33 44.09 -0.08 -30.69
CA LEU A 33 43.83 -1.12 -31.66
C LEU A 33 43.79 -0.48 -33.07
N PRO A 34 44.68 -0.88 -34.00
CA PRO A 34 44.66 -0.34 -35.33
C PRO A 34 43.33 -0.67 -35.98
N ARG A 35 42.55 0.38 -36.29
CA ARG A 35 41.37 0.31 -37.15
C ARG A 35 41.84 -0.18 -38.52
N LEU A 36 41.81 -1.50 -38.71
CA LEU A 36 42.15 -2.14 -39.97
C LEU A 36 41.14 -1.68 -41.02
N LYS A 37 41.60 -0.85 -41.95
CA LYS A 37 40.89 -0.56 -43.20
C LYS A 37 40.58 -1.91 -43.88
N PRO A 38 39.31 -2.21 -44.21
CA PRO A 38 38.98 -3.36 -45.02
C PRO A 38 39.42 -3.07 -46.46
N SER A 39 40.60 -3.56 -46.82
CA SER A 39 41.09 -3.49 -48.19
C SER A 39 41.87 -4.77 -48.46
N SER A 40 41.13 -5.83 -48.79
CA SER A 40 41.38 -6.78 -49.87
C SER A 40 40.60 -8.06 -49.55
N GLU A 41 39.58 -8.33 -50.37
CA GLU A 41 38.86 -9.62 -50.47
C GLU A 41 38.18 -10.11 -49.19
N LEU A 42 37.04 -9.49 -48.86
CA LEU A 42 36.00 -10.20 -48.12
C LEU A 42 35.37 -11.24 -49.07
N PRO A 43 35.20 -12.50 -48.65
CA PRO A 43 34.39 -13.45 -49.40
C PRO A 43 33.02 -12.82 -49.66
N ALA A 44 32.60 -12.77 -50.93
CA ALA A 44 31.32 -12.17 -51.30
C ALA A 44 30.14 -13.10 -51.00
N ASP A 45 30.42 -14.41 -50.88
CA ASP A 45 29.41 -15.45 -50.81
C ASP A 45 29.25 -16.02 -49.39
N PRO A 46 28.01 -16.13 -48.87
CA PRO A 46 27.74 -16.61 -47.52
C PRO A 46 28.20 -18.06 -47.29
N SER A 47 28.32 -18.86 -48.36
CA SER A 47 28.82 -20.24 -48.28
C SER A 47 30.32 -20.30 -47.94
N GLU A 48 31.13 -19.40 -48.49
CA GLU A 48 32.57 -19.35 -48.21
C GLU A 48 32.85 -18.85 -46.79
N GLU A 49 31.96 -18.00 -46.26
CA GLU A 49 32.04 -17.54 -44.87
C GLU A 49 31.78 -18.68 -43.87
N GLU A 50 30.79 -19.54 -44.14
CA GLU A 50 30.51 -20.73 -43.32
C GLU A 50 31.61 -21.79 -43.41
N GLU A 51 32.19 -22.00 -44.59
CA GLU A 51 33.35 -22.88 -44.75
C GLU A 51 34.56 -22.38 -43.95
N VAL A 52 34.88 -21.08 -44.04
CA VAL A 52 35.99 -20.48 -43.27
C VAL A 52 35.73 -20.57 -41.76
N LEU A 53 34.49 -20.38 -41.30
CA LEU A 53 34.12 -20.53 -39.90
C LEU A 53 34.23 -21.99 -39.41
N SER A 54 33.81 -22.96 -40.24
CA SER A 54 33.91 -24.38 -39.90
C SER A 54 35.36 -24.89 -39.85
N CYS A 55 36.27 -24.23 -40.58
CA CYS A 55 37.70 -24.52 -40.57
C CYS A 55 38.43 -23.91 -39.36
N ILE A 56 37.78 -23.09 -38.54
CA ILE A 56 38.39 -22.56 -37.32
C ILE A 56 38.45 -23.67 -36.29
N GLU A 57 39.64 -23.92 -35.74
CA GLU A 57 39.82 -24.94 -34.72
C GLU A 57 39.01 -24.61 -33.46
N ALA A 58 38.25 -25.58 -32.96
CA ALA A 58 37.39 -25.42 -31.78
C ALA A 58 38.17 -25.05 -30.50
N ILE A 59 39.49 -25.27 -30.50
CA ILE A 59 40.41 -24.90 -29.42
C ILE A 59 40.36 -23.38 -29.17
N TYR A 60 40.17 -22.57 -30.23
CA TYR A 60 39.98 -21.12 -30.13
C TYR A 60 38.69 -20.68 -29.45
N CYS A 61 37.68 -21.56 -29.38
CA CYS A 61 36.38 -21.29 -28.76
C CYS A 61 36.29 -21.82 -27.32
N SER A 62 37.39 -22.33 -26.75
CA SER A 62 37.41 -22.87 -25.40
C SER A 62 37.07 -21.78 -24.38
N ALA A 63 36.10 -22.05 -23.51
CA ALA A 63 35.61 -21.10 -22.50
C ALA A 63 36.55 -20.94 -21.28
N GLU A 64 37.64 -21.70 -21.22
CA GLU A 64 38.61 -21.66 -20.13
C GLU A 64 39.59 -20.50 -20.38
N GLY A 65 39.53 -19.48 -19.52
CA GLY A 65 40.25 -18.19 -19.66
C GLY A 65 41.78 -18.24 -19.55
N ALA A 66 42.40 -19.38 -19.85
CA ALA A 66 43.85 -19.58 -19.87
C ALA A 66 44.36 -20.06 -21.25
N PHE A 67 43.53 -20.01 -22.31
CA PHE A 67 43.99 -20.31 -23.65
C PHE A 67 44.81 -19.14 -24.21
N ASP A 68 46.13 -19.34 -24.31
CA ASP A 68 47.01 -18.42 -25.01
C ASP A 68 47.09 -18.78 -26.51
N ALA A 69 46.35 -18.01 -27.31
CA ALA A 69 46.33 -18.15 -28.76
C ALA A 69 47.70 -17.90 -29.41
N SER A 70 48.53 -17.05 -28.80
CA SER A 70 49.89 -16.76 -29.28
C SER A 70 50.79 -17.99 -29.14
N ASP A 71 50.81 -18.58 -27.94
CA ASP A 71 51.61 -19.77 -27.65
C ASP A 71 51.21 -20.97 -28.50
N HIS A 72 49.91 -21.10 -28.79
CA HIS A 72 49.39 -22.18 -29.62
C HIS A 72 49.86 -22.07 -31.07
N GLU A 73 49.82 -20.88 -31.65
CA GLU A 73 50.29 -20.66 -33.02
C GLU A 73 51.82 -20.70 -33.13
N LEU A 74 52.54 -20.26 -32.10
CA LEU A 74 54.00 -20.38 -32.03
C LEU A 74 54.47 -21.84 -31.99
N LYS A 75 53.71 -22.74 -31.34
CA LYS A 75 54.01 -24.20 -31.30
C LYS A 75 53.76 -24.92 -32.62
N LYS A 76 53.00 -24.34 -33.55
CA LYS A 76 52.70 -24.92 -34.87
C LYS A 76 53.69 -24.53 -35.96
N LEU A 77 54.58 -23.58 -35.69
CA LEU A 77 55.57 -23.13 -36.66
C LEU A 77 56.64 -24.21 -36.89
N PRO A 78 57.04 -24.48 -38.15
CA PRO A 78 58.12 -25.41 -38.46
C PRO A 78 59.48 -24.91 -37.94
N GLU A 79 60.40 -25.82 -37.64
CA GLU A 79 61.76 -25.51 -37.15
C GLU A 79 62.62 -24.75 -38.19
N GLU A 80 62.31 -24.90 -39.49
CA GLU A 80 62.86 -24.10 -40.57
C GLU A 80 61.90 -22.96 -40.94
N LEU A 81 62.24 -21.73 -40.54
CA LEU A 81 61.41 -20.55 -40.78
C LEU A 81 61.52 -20.06 -42.23
N ASP A 82 60.57 -20.45 -43.08
CA ASP A 82 60.33 -19.81 -44.37
C ASP A 82 59.40 -18.59 -44.20
N LEU A 83 59.84 -17.44 -44.71
CA LEU A 83 59.08 -16.18 -44.69
C LEU A 83 57.76 -16.31 -45.48
N ALA A 84 57.74 -17.09 -46.55
CA ALA A 84 56.54 -17.27 -47.37
C ALA A 84 55.44 -18.05 -46.62
N ALA A 85 55.83 -19.11 -45.88
CA ALA A 85 54.91 -19.91 -45.07
C ALA A 85 54.29 -19.10 -43.93
N ILE A 86 55.08 -18.27 -43.23
CA ILE A 86 54.58 -17.40 -42.16
C ILE A 86 53.62 -16.34 -42.71
N GLN A 87 53.90 -15.78 -43.89
CA GLN A 87 52.97 -14.84 -44.52
C GLN A 87 51.64 -15.49 -44.91
N LEU A 88 51.66 -16.75 -45.35
CA LEU A 88 50.45 -17.51 -45.66
C LEU A 88 49.60 -17.78 -44.41
N VAL A 89 50.21 -18.22 -43.30
CA VAL A 89 49.49 -18.43 -42.04
C VAL A 89 48.87 -17.11 -41.55
N ARG A 90 49.61 -16.00 -41.65
CA ARG A 90 49.11 -14.67 -41.28
C ARG A 90 47.92 -14.22 -42.14
N THR A 91 47.93 -14.48 -43.45
CA THR A 91 46.80 -14.10 -44.32
C THR A 91 45.56 -14.95 -44.02
N VAL A 92 45.73 -16.24 -43.74
CA VAL A 92 44.64 -17.14 -43.32
C VAL A 92 44.01 -16.68 -42.00
N LEU A 93 44.80 -16.44 -40.95
CA LEU A 93 44.30 -15.96 -39.65
C LEU A 93 43.58 -14.62 -39.76
N ARG A 94 44.09 -13.71 -40.61
CA ARG A 94 43.42 -12.43 -40.90
C ARG A 94 42.08 -12.61 -41.59
N ARG A 95 41.98 -13.55 -42.54
CA ARG A 95 40.72 -13.89 -43.21
C ARG A 95 39.71 -14.45 -42.21
N GLN A 96 40.12 -15.39 -41.34
CA GLN A 96 39.27 -15.95 -40.29
C GLN A 96 38.77 -14.86 -39.32
N LEU A 97 39.65 -13.98 -38.85
CA LEU A 97 39.28 -12.87 -37.96
C LEU A 97 38.28 -11.91 -38.63
N ALA A 98 38.48 -11.59 -39.91
CA ALA A 98 37.56 -10.71 -40.65
C ALA A 98 36.16 -11.32 -40.74
N VAL A 99 36.05 -12.62 -41.03
CA VAL A 99 34.78 -13.34 -41.11
C VAL A 99 34.10 -13.43 -39.74
N VAL A 100 34.83 -13.77 -38.67
CA VAL A 100 34.28 -13.81 -37.31
C VAL A 100 33.81 -12.44 -36.87
N SER A 101 34.60 -11.38 -37.11
CA SER A 101 34.22 -10.01 -36.76
C SER A 101 32.96 -9.57 -37.50
N LYS A 102 32.84 -9.90 -38.78
CA LYS A 102 31.64 -9.63 -39.59
C LYS A 102 30.43 -10.38 -39.01
N ARG A 103 30.57 -11.68 -38.77
CA ARG A 103 29.48 -12.52 -38.24
C ARG A 103 29.01 -12.08 -36.85
N VAL A 104 29.93 -11.69 -35.97
CA VAL A 104 29.60 -11.12 -34.65
C VAL A 104 28.86 -9.80 -34.81
N SER A 105 29.31 -8.92 -35.71
CA SER A 105 28.60 -7.66 -35.96
C SER A 105 27.19 -7.89 -36.51
N ASP A 106 27.01 -8.85 -37.43
CA ASP A 106 25.70 -9.20 -37.97
C ASP A 106 24.78 -9.79 -36.90
N LEU A 107 25.31 -10.68 -36.04
CA LEU A 107 24.57 -11.26 -34.92
C LEU A 107 24.14 -10.18 -33.92
N ILE A 108 25.01 -9.21 -33.64
CA ILE A 108 24.69 -8.07 -32.79
C ILE A 108 23.58 -7.24 -33.44
N LEU A 109 23.69 -6.89 -34.72
CA LEU A 109 22.67 -6.11 -35.44
C LEU A 109 21.32 -6.83 -35.49
N GLN A 110 21.30 -8.15 -35.67
CA GLN A 110 20.07 -8.96 -35.64
C GLN A 110 19.43 -8.93 -34.24
N ASN A 111 20.23 -9.14 -33.19
CA ASN A 111 19.74 -9.20 -31.81
C ASN A 111 19.37 -7.83 -31.21
N GLN A 112 19.85 -6.73 -31.79
CA GLN A 112 19.50 -5.37 -31.34
C GLN A 112 17.99 -5.13 -31.35
N SER A 113 17.28 -5.64 -32.37
CA SER A 113 15.83 -5.49 -32.49
C SER A 113 15.08 -6.19 -31.34
N TRP A 114 15.46 -7.42 -31.03
CA TRP A 114 14.91 -8.23 -29.93
C TRP A 114 15.20 -7.60 -28.57
N TYR A 115 16.42 -7.12 -28.36
CA TYR A 115 16.81 -6.45 -27.13
C TYR A 115 16.03 -5.15 -26.91
N ALA A 116 15.82 -4.35 -27.97
CA ALA A 116 15.02 -3.13 -27.90
C ALA A 116 13.56 -3.42 -27.55
N LEU A 117 12.98 -4.48 -28.11
CA LEU A 117 11.61 -4.92 -27.80
C LEU A 117 11.49 -5.36 -26.35
N GLU A 118 12.44 -6.16 -25.85
CA GLU A 118 12.41 -6.62 -24.46
C GLU A 118 12.60 -5.46 -23.46
N LEU A 119 13.46 -4.49 -23.79
CA LEU A 119 13.57 -3.26 -23.00
C LEU A 119 12.26 -2.49 -22.95
N GLN A 120 11.57 -2.36 -24.10
CA GLN A 120 10.27 -1.69 -24.15
C GLN A 120 9.25 -2.42 -23.26
N ARG A 121 9.22 -3.75 -23.31
CA ARG A 121 8.34 -4.57 -22.48
C ARG A 121 8.61 -4.38 -20.98
N VAL A 122 9.89 -4.31 -20.58
CA VAL A 122 10.28 -4.03 -19.19
C VAL A 122 9.83 -2.64 -18.76
N THR A 123 9.96 -1.63 -19.64
CA THR A 123 9.50 -0.27 -19.32
C THR A 123 7.99 -0.18 -19.18
N GLU A 124 7.22 -0.82 -20.06
CA GLU A 124 5.76 -0.89 -19.96
C GLU A 124 5.31 -1.58 -18.67
N LEU A 125 6.00 -2.66 -18.28
CA LEU A 125 5.72 -3.36 -17.02
C LEU A 125 5.98 -2.45 -15.81
N GLN A 126 7.06 -1.67 -15.82
CA GLN A 126 7.35 -0.70 -14.76
C GLN A 126 6.28 0.38 -14.66
N GLU A 127 5.85 0.95 -15.78
CA GLU A 127 4.79 1.96 -15.82
C GLU A 127 3.47 1.43 -15.29
N ASN A 128 3.07 0.22 -15.69
CA ASN A 128 1.86 -0.44 -15.19
C ASN A 128 1.91 -0.69 -13.68
N LEU A 129 3.08 -1.08 -13.16
CA LEU A 129 3.27 -1.35 -11.73
C LEU A 129 3.22 -0.05 -10.92
N ASP A 130 3.83 1.02 -11.43
CA ASP A 130 3.77 2.36 -10.83
C ASP A 130 2.33 2.90 -10.81
N GLU A 131 1.58 2.71 -11.91
CA GLU A 131 0.17 3.09 -11.98
C GLU A 131 -0.66 2.32 -10.96
N ALA A 132 -0.54 0.98 -10.92
CA ALA A 132 -1.23 0.14 -9.95
C ALA A 132 -0.91 0.54 -8.51
N CYS A 133 0.36 0.81 -8.19
CA CYS A 133 0.76 1.32 -6.88
C CYS A 133 0.09 2.64 -6.55
N SER A 134 0.04 3.57 -7.51
CA SER A 134 -0.61 4.87 -7.33
C SER A 134 -2.11 4.72 -7.04
N VAL A 135 -2.78 3.79 -7.72
CA VAL A 135 -4.20 3.46 -7.52
C VAL A 135 -4.41 2.86 -6.14
N CYS A 136 -3.57 1.90 -5.72
CA CYS A 136 -3.64 1.32 -4.38
C CYS A 136 -3.43 2.35 -3.28
N ILE A 137 -2.47 3.26 -3.43
CA ILE A 137 -2.22 4.34 -2.45
C ILE A 137 -3.43 5.27 -2.38
N ARG A 138 -3.98 5.67 -3.53
CA ARG A 138 -5.15 6.56 -3.61
C ARG A 138 -6.38 5.90 -3.00
N GLY A 139 -6.64 4.63 -3.32
CA GLY A 139 -7.73 3.84 -2.74
C GLY A 139 -7.59 3.70 -1.22
N ARG A 140 -6.39 3.36 -0.71
CA ARG A 140 -6.14 3.28 0.74
C ARG A 140 -6.36 4.61 1.44
N ARG A 141 -5.91 5.73 0.85
CA ARG A 141 -6.13 7.07 1.40
C ARG A 141 -7.62 7.43 1.41
N SER A 142 -8.33 7.22 0.31
CA SER A 142 -9.77 7.48 0.21
C SER A 142 -10.56 6.68 1.24
N LEU A 143 -10.33 5.36 1.33
CA LEU A 143 -10.98 4.51 2.34
C LEU A 143 -10.65 4.96 3.78
N SER A 144 -9.42 5.41 4.03
CA SER A 144 -9.03 5.92 5.35
C SER A 144 -9.75 7.22 5.71
N CYS A 145 -9.94 8.12 4.75
CA CYS A 145 -10.72 9.35 4.93
C CYS A 145 -12.20 9.02 5.18
N SER A 146 -12.81 8.22 4.30
CA SER A 146 -14.21 7.81 4.45
C SER A 146 -14.47 7.09 5.76
N ARG A 147 -13.56 6.21 6.23
CA ARG A 147 -13.68 5.57 7.54
C ARG A 147 -13.75 6.61 8.67
N ARG A 148 -12.88 7.62 8.64
CA ARG A 148 -12.87 8.69 9.66
C ARG A 148 -14.17 9.50 9.60
N GLU A 149 -14.59 9.93 8.43
CA GLU A 149 -15.82 10.70 8.23
C GLU A 149 -17.06 9.92 8.70
N LEU A 150 -17.14 8.63 8.37
CA LEU A 150 -18.19 7.75 8.85
C LEU A 150 -18.16 7.59 10.37
N THR A 151 -16.98 7.39 10.98
CA THR A 151 -16.89 7.29 12.45
C THR A 151 -17.33 8.59 13.13
N VAL A 152 -16.94 9.75 12.63
CA VAL A 152 -17.33 11.05 13.20
C VAL A 152 -18.84 11.27 13.02
N SER A 153 -19.37 11.03 11.83
CA SER A 153 -20.79 11.18 11.53
C SER A 153 -21.67 10.22 12.33
N SER A 154 -21.30 8.94 12.39
CA SER A 154 -22.04 7.91 13.15
C SER A 154 -22.03 8.19 14.66
N LEU A 155 -20.91 8.63 15.24
CA LEU A 155 -20.86 9.06 16.64
C LEU A 155 -21.71 10.32 16.88
N GLY A 156 -21.71 11.27 15.94
CA GLY A 156 -22.59 12.44 15.97
C GLY A 156 -24.08 12.04 15.97
N LEU A 157 -24.47 11.10 15.11
CA LEU A 157 -25.82 10.56 15.03
C LEU A 157 -26.21 9.84 16.33
N LEU A 158 -25.33 9.02 16.90
CA LEU A 158 -25.56 8.35 18.19
C LEU A 158 -25.75 9.37 19.33
N ALA A 159 -24.94 10.42 19.37
CA ALA A 159 -25.10 11.50 20.34
C ALA A 159 -26.45 12.21 20.19
N ALA A 160 -26.88 12.50 18.96
CA ALA A 160 -28.18 13.09 18.68
C ALA A 160 -29.34 12.17 19.07
N CYS A 161 -29.25 10.87 18.76
CA CYS A 161 -30.23 9.85 19.18
C CYS A 161 -30.33 9.77 20.71
N ARG A 162 -29.20 9.80 21.43
CA ARG A 162 -29.19 9.80 22.89
C ARG A 162 -29.85 11.06 23.47
N ARG A 163 -29.57 12.24 22.93
CA ARG A 163 -30.24 13.50 23.32
C ARG A 163 -31.75 13.41 23.08
N ARG A 164 -32.17 12.90 21.92
CA ARG A 164 -33.59 12.68 21.60
C ARG A 164 -34.25 11.73 22.60
N GLN A 165 -33.60 10.63 22.97
CA GLN A 165 -34.14 9.67 23.94
C GLN A 165 -34.31 10.29 25.32
N GLN A 166 -33.35 11.11 25.77
CA GLN A 166 -33.45 11.88 27.01
C GLN A 166 -34.63 12.86 26.97
N LEU A 167 -34.77 13.63 25.90
CA LEU A 167 -35.88 14.56 25.71
C LEU A 167 -37.24 13.85 25.68
N LEU A 168 -37.34 12.68 25.05
CA LEU A 168 -38.56 11.86 25.08
C LEU A 168 -38.87 11.34 26.47
N GLY A 169 -37.86 10.98 27.26
CA GLY A 169 -38.03 10.62 28.67
C GLY A 169 -38.60 11.79 29.49
N LEU A 170 -38.02 12.98 29.33
CA LEU A 170 -38.50 14.20 29.98
C LEU A 170 -39.93 14.55 29.54
N LEU A 171 -40.23 14.46 28.25
CA LEU A 171 -41.56 14.70 27.71
C LEU A 171 -42.60 13.74 28.30
N ARG A 172 -42.27 12.45 28.47
CA ARG A 172 -43.15 11.49 29.15
C ARG A 172 -43.40 11.88 30.60
N SER A 173 -42.36 12.29 31.32
CA SER A 173 -42.49 12.74 32.72
C SER A 173 -43.34 14.01 32.85
N LEU A 174 -43.20 14.97 31.94
CA LEU A 174 -44.02 16.20 31.94
C LEU A 174 -45.49 15.90 31.62
N HIS A 175 -45.77 15.02 30.65
CA HIS A 175 -47.14 14.59 30.37
C HIS A 175 -47.78 13.90 31.58
N LEU A 176 -47.02 13.10 32.33
CA LEU A 176 -47.51 12.50 33.57
C LEU A 176 -47.86 13.57 34.61
N ILE A 177 -46.96 14.55 34.85
CA ILE A 177 -47.22 15.63 35.82
C ILE A 177 -48.48 16.40 35.43
N LYS A 178 -48.65 16.69 34.14
CA LYS A 178 -49.85 17.35 33.64
C LYS A 178 -51.11 16.51 33.88
N ALA A 179 -51.06 15.20 33.57
CA ALA A 179 -52.16 14.29 33.83
C ALA A 179 -52.50 14.21 35.33
N LEU A 180 -51.49 14.21 36.23
CA LEU A 180 -51.70 14.25 37.67
C LEU A 180 -52.43 15.53 38.11
N GLN A 181 -52.03 16.69 37.58
CA GLN A 181 -52.70 17.97 37.86
C GLN A 181 -54.15 17.98 37.37
N GLU A 182 -54.41 17.45 36.17
CA GLU A 182 -55.77 17.30 35.62
C GLU A 182 -56.61 16.36 36.50
N THR A 183 -56.06 15.23 36.97
CA THR A 183 -56.76 14.32 37.89
C THR A 183 -57.00 14.92 39.27
N ASP A 184 -56.10 15.77 39.76
CA ASP A 184 -56.22 16.47 41.05
C ASP A 184 -57.33 17.55 41.00
N ALA A 185 -57.44 18.28 39.89
CA ALA A 185 -58.58 19.16 39.65
C ALA A 185 -59.91 18.37 39.63
N ARG A 186 -59.95 17.25 38.91
CA ARG A 186 -61.15 16.39 38.84
C ARG A 186 -61.53 15.76 40.19
N LEU A 187 -60.53 15.41 41.01
CA LEU A 187 -60.75 14.94 42.38
C LEU A 187 -61.41 16.01 43.26
N ARG A 188 -61.03 17.28 43.12
CA ARG A 188 -61.67 18.39 43.85
C ARG A 188 -63.14 18.55 43.43
N GLU A 189 -63.44 18.48 42.13
CA GLU A 189 -64.82 18.53 41.63
C GLU A 189 -65.69 17.41 42.22
N LEU A 190 -65.19 16.16 42.22
CA LEU A 190 -65.92 15.01 42.78
C LEU A 190 -66.14 15.11 44.30
N LEU A 191 -65.27 15.85 45.02
CA LEU A 191 -65.44 16.11 46.45
C LEU A 191 -66.49 17.20 46.72
N GLU A 192 -66.62 18.19 45.83
CA GLU A 192 -67.67 19.22 45.90
C GLU A 192 -69.05 18.64 45.54
N GLU A 193 -69.09 17.63 44.66
CA GLU A 193 -70.30 16.89 44.27
C GLU A 193 -70.74 15.82 45.30
N GLU A 194 -70.01 15.65 46.42
CA GLU A 194 -70.21 14.61 47.47
C GLU A 194 -70.05 13.15 46.98
N ASP A 195 -69.51 12.94 45.79
CA ASP A 195 -69.28 11.62 45.18
C ASP A 195 -67.96 10.96 45.66
N TYR A 196 -67.91 10.64 46.95
CA TYR A 196 -66.79 9.94 47.59
C TYR A 196 -66.37 8.62 46.94
N PRO A 197 -67.27 7.71 46.49
CA PRO A 197 -66.82 6.44 45.90
C PRO A 197 -66.11 6.64 44.56
N GLY A 198 -66.52 7.65 43.76
CA GLY A 198 -65.88 8.00 42.50
C GLY A 198 -64.49 8.61 42.71
N ALA A 199 -64.36 9.50 43.70
CA ALA A 199 -63.08 10.10 44.08
C ALA A 199 -62.05 9.05 44.53
N ILE A 200 -62.46 8.07 45.35
CA ILE A 200 -61.57 6.99 45.83
C ILE A 200 -61.06 6.13 44.66
N GLN A 201 -61.94 5.75 43.72
CA GLN A 201 -61.54 4.96 42.56
C GLN A 201 -60.57 5.72 41.66
N LEU A 202 -60.83 7.00 41.38
CA LEU A 202 -59.95 7.85 40.59
C LEU A 202 -58.58 8.03 41.25
N GLY A 203 -58.54 8.24 42.58
CA GLY A 203 -57.29 8.32 43.34
C GLY A 203 -56.46 7.03 43.27
N LEU A 204 -57.09 5.86 43.40
CA LEU A 204 -56.40 4.57 43.29
C LEU A 204 -55.85 4.31 41.88
N THR A 205 -56.59 4.69 40.83
CA THR A 205 -56.11 4.56 39.44
C THR A 205 -54.94 5.51 39.15
N CYS A 206 -55.01 6.75 39.65
CA CYS A 206 -53.94 7.73 39.58
C CYS A 206 -52.68 7.24 40.33
N HIS A 207 -52.85 6.67 41.53
CA HIS A 207 -51.75 6.10 42.29
C HIS A 207 -51.06 4.93 41.57
N ARG A 208 -51.84 4.04 40.94
CA ARG A 208 -51.29 2.94 40.13
C ARG A 208 -50.52 3.46 38.91
N ALA A 209 -51.04 4.46 38.21
CA ALA A 209 -50.36 5.09 37.08
C ALA A 209 -49.07 5.85 37.50
N ALA A 210 -49.06 6.47 38.67
CA ALA A 210 -47.86 7.11 39.23
C ALA A 210 -46.80 6.07 39.66
N SER A 211 -47.23 4.88 40.11
CA SER A 211 -46.33 3.83 40.60
C SER A 211 -45.36 3.28 39.53
N THR A 212 -45.67 3.42 38.24
CA THR A 212 -44.75 3.04 37.16
C THR A 212 -43.54 3.99 37.04
N PHE A 213 -43.57 5.13 37.73
CA PHE A 213 -42.53 6.16 37.72
C PHE A 213 -41.77 6.28 39.06
N ARG A 214 -41.59 5.14 39.75
CA ARG A 214 -40.84 5.01 41.03
C ARG A 214 -39.39 5.51 41.00
N HIS A 215 -38.83 5.78 39.83
CA HIS A 215 -37.48 6.33 39.67
C HIS A 215 -37.39 7.82 40.07
N TYR A 216 -38.51 8.50 40.33
CA TYR A 216 -38.53 9.84 40.89
C TYR A 216 -38.78 9.83 42.40
N LEU A 217 -37.87 10.41 43.18
CA LEU A 217 -37.97 10.53 44.64
C LEU A 217 -39.26 11.23 45.10
N CYS A 218 -39.75 12.19 44.31
CA CYS A 218 -40.97 12.93 44.59
C CYS A 218 -42.22 12.03 44.58
N VAL A 219 -42.26 10.97 43.77
CA VAL A 219 -43.38 10.01 43.73
C VAL A 219 -43.30 9.01 44.89
N GLY A 220 -42.09 8.68 45.34
CA GLY A 220 -41.87 7.83 46.52
C GLY A 220 -42.40 8.46 47.82
N GLN A 221 -42.41 9.79 47.92
CA GLN A 221 -42.97 10.53 49.07
C GLN A 221 -44.52 10.58 49.06
N VAL A 222 -45.15 10.37 47.90
CA VAL A 222 -46.61 10.33 47.75
C VAL A 222 -47.19 8.97 48.15
N HIS A 223 -46.36 7.94 48.29
CA HIS A 223 -46.80 6.70 48.94
C HIS A 223 -47.03 7.02 50.43
N PRO A 224 -48.26 6.90 50.95
CA PRO A 224 -48.47 7.05 52.38
C PRO A 224 -47.61 6.00 53.09
N PRO A 225 -46.87 6.33 54.16
CA PRO A 225 -46.34 5.33 55.07
C PRO A 225 -47.54 4.70 55.80
N SER A 226 -48.31 3.88 55.10
CA SER A 226 -49.34 3.06 55.70
C SER A 226 -48.64 1.97 56.52
N LEU A 227 -48.54 2.23 57.83
CA LEU A 227 -48.94 1.29 58.87
C LEU A 227 -48.22 -0.09 58.90
N CYS A 228 -47.01 -0.21 58.38
CA CYS A 228 -46.20 -1.43 58.54
C CYS A 228 -44.77 -1.21 59.09
N GLY A 229 -44.43 0.03 59.48
CA GLY A 229 -43.09 0.38 59.98
C GLY A 229 -43.03 1.03 61.37
N ALA A 230 -44.17 1.21 62.05
CA ALA A 230 -44.23 1.87 63.36
C ALA A 230 -44.04 0.91 64.55
N VAL A 231 -43.74 -0.38 64.31
CA VAL A 231 -43.52 -1.38 65.38
C VAL A 231 -42.04 -1.74 65.58
N CYS A 232 -41.10 -1.29 64.73
CA CYS A 232 -39.71 -1.80 64.79
C CYS A 232 -38.63 -0.79 65.19
N HIS A 233 -38.94 0.42 65.66
CA HIS A 233 -37.87 1.35 66.10
C HIS A 233 -38.14 2.19 67.36
N ALA A 234 -39.24 1.95 68.07
CA ALA A 234 -39.58 2.70 69.29
C ALA A 234 -39.39 1.90 70.60
N SER A 235 -38.64 0.79 70.60
CA SER A 235 -38.44 -0.04 71.81
C SER A 235 -36.99 -0.25 72.24
N PHE A 236 -36.01 0.45 71.69
CA PHE A 236 -34.65 0.43 72.24
C PHE A 236 -34.08 1.85 72.28
N CYS A 237 -33.61 2.24 73.46
CA CYS A 237 -32.90 3.48 73.79
C CYS A 237 -33.72 4.66 74.34
N HIS A 238 -34.55 4.46 75.37
CA HIS A 238 -34.51 5.28 76.59
C HIS A 238 -35.62 4.85 77.58
N TRP A 239 -35.26 4.00 78.55
CA TRP A 239 -35.52 4.31 79.97
C TRP A 239 -34.68 3.37 80.86
N PRO A 240 -34.10 3.90 81.94
CA PRO A 240 -33.15 3.18 82.79
C PRO A 240 -33.87 2.18 83.71
N SER A 241 -33.08 1.23 84.24
CA SER A 241 -33.37 0.32 85.34
C SER A 241 -34.58 0.69 86.21
N ILE A 242 -35.48 -0.28 86.45
CA ILE A 242 -36.02 -0.67 87.78
C ILE A 242 -37.12 -1.76 87.61
N CYS A 243 -37.08 -2.77 88.49
CA CYS A 243 -38.06 -3.85 88.79
C CYS A 243 -38.23 -4.94 87.73
N LEU A 244 -37.74 -6.18 87.85
CA LEU A 244 -37.72 -7.12 89.00
C LEU A 244 -39.08 -7.29 89.69
N GLN A 245 -39.69 -8.46 89.44
CA GLN A 245 -40.79 -9.12 90.18
C GLN A 245 -42.14 -8.39 90.27
N LEU A 246 -43.09 -8.74 89.39
CA LEU A 246 -44.19 -9.69 89.63
C LEU A 246 -45.01 -9.88 88.35
#